data_AF-B7VDF8-F1
#
_entry.id   AF-B7VDF8-F1
#
_cell.length_a   1.000
_cell.length_b   1.000
_cell.length_c   1.000
_cell.angle_alpha   90.00
_cell.angle_beta   90.00
_cell.angle_gamma   90.00
#
_symmetry.space_group_name_H-M   'P 1'
#
loop_
_entity.id
_entity.type
_entity.pdbx_description
1 polymer ?
#
loop_
_entity_poly.entity_id
_entity_poly.type
_entity_poly.pdbx_seq_one_letter_code
_entity_poly.pdbx_strand_id
1 'polypeptide(L)'
;MAMANLSNHDMKERDKYLPKARLAESFLDAVFFIYYFNNNKNRFCNGSNIENIEPGEVFSEFEDNAYSNALLRCADLLSKTSYVGGAFYNYVGSVPYNEALRRMHSEHPGFSDVVYGIVCSSSTMSMR
;
A
#
# COMPACT_ATOMS: atom_id res chain seq x y z
N MET A 1 22.71 -4.22 -24.53
CA MET A 1 21.50 -3.96 -23.72
C MET A 1 21.59 -2.53 -23.24
N ALA A 2 20.70 -1.65 -23.70
CA ALA A 2 20.67 -0.27 -23.21
C ALA A 2 20.17 -0.28 -21.76
N MET A 3 21.00 0.18 -20.82
CA MET A 3 20.53 0.55 -19.49
C MET A 3 19.54 1.70 -19.68
N ALA A 4 18.25 1.42 -19.50
CA ALA A 4 17.25 2.47 -19.42
C ALA A 4 17.64 3.36 -18.22
N ASN A 5 18.03 4.61 -18.49
CA ASN A 5 18.24 5.59 -17.44
C ASN A 5 16.93 5.72 -16.66
N LEU A 6 16.94 5.26 -15.41
CA LEU A 6 15.83 5.43 -14.47
C LEU A 6 15.48 6.92 -14.42
N SER A 7 14.21 7.27 -14.56
CA SER A 7 13.82 8.66 -14.44
C SER A 7 13.96 9.11 -12.98
N ASN A 8 14.29 10.39 -12.75
CA ASN A 8 14.30 10.99 -11.41
C ASN A 8 12.94 10.86 -10.68
N HIS A 9 11.85 10.61 -11.41
CA HIS A 9 10.53 10.36 -10.83
C HIS A 9 10.40 8.94 -10.27
N ASP A 10 10.94 7.96 -10.99
CA ASP A 10 10.83 6.54 -10.61
C ASP A 10 11.63 6.29 -9.30
N MET A 11 12.84 6.83 -9.22
CA MET A 11 13.65 6.76 -7.99
C MET A 11 12.93 7.40 -6.79
N LYS A 12 12.20 8.51 -7.01
CA LYS A 12 11.48 9.20 -5.93
C LYS A 12 10.40 8.36 -5.27
N GLU A 13 9.71 7.49 -5.99
CA GLU A 13 8.67 6.66 -5.37
C GLU A 13 9.29 5.51 -4.56
N ARG A 14 10.36 4.88 -5.04
CA ARG A 14 11.10 3.89 -4.22
C ARG A 14 11.70 4.55 -2.97
N ASP A 15 12.33 5.72 -3.15
CA ASP A 15 12.90 6.53 -2.07
C ASP A 15 11.86 7.12 -1.11
N LYS A 16 10.57 7.03 -1.46
CA LYS A 16 9.46 7.41 -0.58
C LYS A 16 8.95 6.24 0.24
N TYR A 17 8.87 5.03 -0.33
CA TYR A 17 8.32 3.87 0.39
C TYR A 17 9.36 3.09 1.19
N LEU A 18 10.61 2.99 0.72
CA LEU A 18 11.65 2.27 1.48
C LEU A 18 11.93 2.93 2.85
N PRO A 19 12.11 4.25 2.96
CA PRO A 19 12.28 4.88 4.28
C PRO A 19 11.03 4.74 5.16
N LYS A 20 9.83 4.81 4.59
CA LYS A 20 8.58 4.56 5.33
C LYS A 20 8.51 3.16 5.88
N ALA A 21 8.93 2.15 5.11
CA ALA A 21 8.98 0.78 5.58
C ALA A 21 9.98 0.62 6.73
N ARG A 22 11.17 1.24 6.64
CA ARG A 22 12.22 1.20 7.68
C ARG A 22 11.85 1.93 8.96
N LEU A 23 11.07 3.01 8.85
CA LEU A 23 10.66 3.86 9.97
C LEU A 23 9.26 3.53 10.50
N ALA A 24 8.60 2.51 9.94
CA ALA A 24 7.28 2.12 10.39
C ALA A 24 7.33 1.63 11.84
N GLU A 25 6.37 2.08 12.64
CA GLU A 25 6.29 1.72 14.07
C GLU A 25 5.84 0.28 14.30
N SER A 26 5.19 -0.33 13.30
CA SER A 26 4.72 -1.71 13.36
C SER A 26 5.24 -2.55 12.20
N PHE A 27 5.46 -3.84 12.47
CA PHE A 27 5.83 -4.82 11.45
C PHE A 27 4.79 -4.86 10.31
N LEU A 28 3.51 -4.80 10.65
CA LEU A 28 2.43 -4.86 9.66
C LEU A 28 2.45 -3.65 8.70
N ASP A 29 2.69 -2.45 9.22
CA ASP A 29 2.80 -1.25 8.37
C ASP A 29 4.05 -1.29 7.50
N ALA A 30 5.18 -1.77 8.04
CA ALA A 30 6.40 -1.97 7.27
C ALA A 30 6.14 -2.90 6.07
N VAL A 31 5.48 -4.05 6.32
CA VAL A 31 5.08 -4.99 5.26
C VAL A 31 4.11 -4.34 4.29
N PHE A 32 3.17 -3.52 4.76
CA PHE A 32 2.24 -2.78 3.89
C PHE A 32 2.98 -1.87 2.90
N PHE A 33 3.96 -1.08 3.36
CA PHE A 33 4.71 -0.19 2.46
C PHE A 33 5.49 -0.95 1.39
N ILE A 34 6.10 -2.09 1.77
CA ILE A 34 6.79 -2.99 0.82
C ILE A 34 5.78 -3.52 -0.21
N TYR A 35 4.68 -4.12 0.27
CA TYR A 35 3.65 -4.73 -0.57
C TYR A 35 3.00 -3.72 -1.53
N TYR A 36 2.67 -2.54 -1.01
CA TYR A 36 2.00 -1.49 -1.76
C TYR A 36 2.87 -0.97 -2.90
N PHE A 37 4.14 -0.70 -2.63
CA PHE A 37 5.09 -0.28 -3.66
C PHE A 37 5.29 -1.38 -4.71
N ASN A 38 5.63 -2.60 -4.30
CA ASN A 38 5.95 -3.69 -5.22
C ASN A 38 4.78 -4.04 -6.17
N ASN A 39 3.53 -3.99 -5.67
CA ASN A 39 2.35 -4.26 -6.51
C ASN A 39 1.94 -3.08 -7.40
N ASN A 40 2.30 -1.85 -7.04
CA ASN A 40 1.94 -0.66 -7.81
C ASN A 40 3.12 -0.05 -8.58
N LYS A 41 4.29 -0.70 -8.57
CA LYS A 41 5.51 -0.16 -9.20
C LYS A 41 5.33 0.19 -10.66
N ASN A 42 4.58 -0.61 -11.43
CA ASN A 42 4.30 -0.35 -12.84
C ASN A 42 3.42 0.90 -13.04
N ARG A 43 2.52 1.17 -12.09
CA ARG A 43 1.69 2.38 -12.06
C ARG A 43 2.50 3.62 -11.68
N PHE A 44 3.47 3.47 -10.77
CA PHE A 44 4.28 4.58 -10.28
C PHE A 44 5.43 4.95 -11.22
N CYS A 45 6.01 3.94 -11.88
CA CYS A 45 7.29 4.08 -12.56
C CYS A 45 7.21 3.88 -14.07
N ASN A 46 6.02 4.00 -14.69
CA ASN A 46 5.81 3.92 -16.14
C ASN A 46 6.52 2.74 -16.85
N GLY A 47 6.60 1.58 -16.21
CA GLY A 47 7.28 0.40 -16.77
C GLY A 47 8.81 0.41 -16.70
N SER A 48 9.42 1.37 -15.98
CA SER A 48 10.84 1.35 -15.64
C SER A 48 11.19 0.09 -14.82
N ASN A 49 12.36 -0.48 -15.07
CA ASN A 49 12.92 -1.64 -14.34
C ASN A 49 13.40 -1.24 -12.93
N ILE A 50 12.52 -0.64 -12.14
CA ILE A 50 12.81 -0.40 -10.73
C ILE A 50 12.74 -1.71 -9.96
N GLU A 51 13.79 -1.94 -9.17
CA GLU A 51 13.89 -3.06 -8.27
C GLU A 51 12.82 -2.96 -7.18
N ASN A 52 12.30 -4.12 -6.81
CA ASN A 52 11.41 -4.23 -5.67
C ASN A 52 12.11 -3.73 -4.40
N ILE A 53 11.31 -3.40 -3.40
CA ILE A 53 11.81 -3.36 -2.03
C ILE A 53 11.80 -4.80 -1.52
N GLU A 54 12.97 -5.32 -1.18
CA GLU A 54 13.10 -6.65 -0.59
C GLU A 54 12.97 -6.58 0.94
N PRO A 55 12.39 -7.60 1.59
CA PRO A 55 12.20 -7.60 3.05
C PRO A 55 13.50 -7.41 3.83
N GLY A 56 14.61 -8.00 3.36
CA GLY A 56 15.92 -7.87 3.98
C GLY A 56 16.52 -6.46 3.92
N GLU A 57 15.97 -5.56 3.10
CA GLU A 57 16.35 -4.15 3.13
C GLU A 57 15.70 -3.37 4.27
N VAL A 58 14.65 -3.94 4.89
CA VAL A 58 13.80 -3.30 5.90
C VAL A 58 13.96 -3.97 7.25
N PHE A 59 14.00 -5.30 7.26
CA PHE A 59 14.08 -6.11 8.46
C PHE A 59 15.46 -6.78 8.55
N SER A 60 16.09 -6.70 9.72
CA SER A 60 17.29 -7.49 10.00
C SER A 60 16.96 -8.97 10.20
N GLU A 61 15.83 -9.25 10.85
CA GLU A 61 15.33 -10.59 11.14
C GLU A 61 13.79 -10.54 11.15
N PHE A 62 13.15 -11.59 10.62
CA PHE A 62 11.70 -11.77 10.69
C PHE A 62 11.37 -13.26 10.45
N GLU A 63 10.18 -13.68 10.90
CA GLU A 63 9.67 -15.01 10.60
C GLU A 63 8.93 -15.02 9.25
N ASP A 64 9.29 -15.95 8.36
CA ASP A 64 8.67 -16.08 7.04
C ASP A 64 7.15 -16.26 7.10
N ASN A 65 6.66 -16.98 8.11
CA ASN A 65 5.23 -17.18 8.34
C ASN A 65 4.54 -15.87 8.76
N ALA A 66 5.17 -15.07 9.63
CA ALA A 66 4.64 -13.79 10.05
C ALA A 66 4.60 -12.80 8.88
N TYR A 67 5.66 -12.76 8.06
CA TYR A 67 5.71 -11.95 6.85
C TYR A 67 4.63 -12.36 5.85
N SER A 68 4.51 -13.66 5.57
CA SER A 68 3.48 -14.19 4.67
C SER A 68 2.06 -13.86 5.14
N ASN A 69 1.80 -13.99 6.44
CA ASN A 69 0.50 -13.60 7.02
C ASN A 69 0.25 -12.09 6.91
N ALA A 70 1.26 -11.25 7.12
CA ALA A 70 1.15 -9.81 6.95
C ALA A 70 0.87 -9.43 5.48
N LEU A 71 1.52 -10.09 4.51
CA LEU A 71 1.24 -9.89 3.08
C LEU A 71 -0.22 -10.21 2.74
N LEU A 72 -0.76 -11.32 3.24
CA LEU A 72 -2.16 -11.68 3.03
C LEU A 72 -3.11 -10.61 3.57
N ARG A 73 -2.82 -10.06 4.75
CA ARG A 73 -3.62 -8.96 5.33
C ARG A 73 -3.52 -7.67 4.51
N CYS A 74 -2.35 -7.35 3.98
CA CYS A 74 -2.17 -6.18 3.10
C CYS A 74 -2.96 -6.34 1.79
N ALA A 75 -2.92 -7.53 1.19
CA ALA A 75 -3.68 -7.85 0.00
C ALA A 75 -5.19 -7.78 0.25
N ASP A 76 -5.64 -8.31 1.39
CA ASP A 76 -7.04 -8.29 1.81
C ASP A 76 -7.54 -6.85 2.00
N LEU A 77 -6.79 -6.02 2.72
CA LEU A 77 -7.11 -4.60 2.92
C LEU A 77 -7.26 -3.86 1.58
N LEU A 78 -6.28 -3.97 0.68
CA LEU A 78 -6.30 -3.24 -0.60
C LEU A 78 -7.40 -3.71 -1.55
N SER A 79 -7.74 -5.01 -1.54
CA SER A 79 -8.73 -5.57 -2.46
C SER A 79 -10.18 -5.39 -1.99
N LYS A 80 -10.41 -5.33 -0.67
CA LYS A 80 -11.76 -5.31 -0.10
C LYS A 80 -12.28 -3.92 0.27
N THR A 81 -11.48 -2.86 0.17
CA THR A 81 -11.89 -1.50 0.56
C THR A 81 -12.36 -0.62 -0.60
N SER A 82 -12.67 -1.18 -1.76
CA SER A 82 -13.17 -0.41 -2.91
C SER A 82 -14.46 0.38 -2.60
N TYR A 83 -15.26 -0.10 -1.65
CA TYR A 83 -16.44 0.60 -1.15
C TYR A 83 -16.14 1.98 -0.55
N VAL A 84 -14.92 2.22 -0.06
CA VAL A 84 -14.48 3.53 0.45
C VAL A 84 -14.47 4.57 -0.66
N GLY A 85 -13.96 4.21 -1.85
CA GLY A 85 -13.99 5.08 -3.02
C GLY A 85 -15.42 5.36 -3.51
N GLY A 86 -16.28 4.34 -3.54
CA GLY A 86 -17.69 4.51 -3.90
C GLY A 86 -18.45 5.43 -2.92
N ALA A 87 -18.16 5.31 -1.62
CA ALA A 87 -18.72 6.18 -0.59
C ALA A 87 -18.19 7.63 -0.71
N PHE A 88 -16.91 7.81 -1.05
CA PHE A 88 -16.32 9.15 -1.28
C PHE A 88 -17.03 9.90 -2.41
N TYR A 89 -17.36 9.23 -3.51
CA TYR A 89 -18.06 9.82 -4.66
C TYR A 89 -19.60 9.82 -4.52
N ASN A 90 -20.14 9.34 -3.40
CA ASN A 90 -21.58 9.24 -3.16
C ASN A 90 -22.33 8.46 -4.26
N TYR A 91 -21.75 7.34 -4.72
CA TYR A 91 -22.42 6.47 -5.69
C TYR A 91 -23.71 5.88 -5.12
N VAL A 92 -24.67 5.61 -6.00
CA VAL A 92 -25.97 5.04 -5.61
C VAL A 92 -25.76 3.70 -4.90
N GLY A 93 -26.33 3.55 -3.70
CA GLY A 93 -26.19 2.36 -2.87
C GLY A 93 -24.93 2.32 -1.99
N SER A 94 -24.07 3.34 -2.04
CA SER A 94 -22.94 3.46 -1.11
C SER A 94 -23.41 3.86 0.29
N VAL A 95 -22.65 3.41 1.30
CA VAL A 95 -22.82 3.87 2.69
C VAL A 95 -22.19 5.26 2.86
N PRO A 96 -22.56 6.03 3.90
CA PRO A 96 -21.88 7.28 4.22
C PRO A 96 -20.37 7.09 4.39
N TYR A 97 -19.57 8.05 3.93
CA TYR A 97 -18.11 7.94 3.93
C TYR A 97 -17.51 7.64 5.32
N ASN A 98 -18.00 8.30 6.37
CA ASN A 98 -17.55 8.04 7.75
C ASN A 98 -17.85 6.60 8.21
N GLU A 99 -18.95 6.02 7.75
CA GLU A 99 -19.29 4.63 8.05
C GLU A 99 -18.42 3.65 7.26
N ALA A 100 -18.11 3.97 6.00
CA ALA A 100 -17.11 3.22 5.22
C ALA A 100 -15.74 3.22 5.91
N LEU A 101 -15.28 4.36 6.42
CA LEU A 101 -14.02 4.45 7.18
C LEU A 101 -14.06 3.59 8.44
N ARG A 102 -15.12 3.72 9.26
CA ARG A 102 -15.30 2.88 10.45
C ARG A 102 -15.28 1.38 10.12
N ARG A 103 -15.98 0.99 9.05
CA ARG A 103 -16.03 -0.38 8.57
C ARG A 103 -14.65 -0.90 8.18
N MET A 104 -13.87 -0.10 7.43
CA MET A 104 -12.51 -0.47 7.02
C MET A 104 -11.60 -0.74 8.23
N HIS A 105 -11.63 0.15 9.24
CA HIS A 105 -10.85 -0.05 10.46
C HIS A 105 -11.30 -1.29 11.25
N SER A 106 -12.62 -1.54 11.30
CA SER A 106 -13.18 -2.68 12.02
C SER A 106 -12.90 -4.02 11.34
N GLU A 107 -12.95 -4.09 10.01
CA GLU A 107 -12.74 -5.31 9.25
C GLU A 107 -11.25 -5.66 9.10
N HIS A 108 -10.39 -4.64 9.08
CA HIS A 108 -8.95 -4.80 8.87
C HIS A 108 -8.13 -4.11 9.97
N PRO A 109 -8.25 -4.52 11.25
CA PRO A 109 -7.58 -3.84 12.35
C PRO A 109 -6.07 -3.99 12.30
N GLY A 110 -5.35 -3.12 13.03
CA GLY A 110 -3.91 -3.25 13.32
C GLY A 110 -2.97 -2.51 12.37
N PHE A 111 -3.49 -1.82 11.36
CA PHE A 111 -2.72 -0.86 10.57
C PHE A 111 -2.79 0.53 11.20
N SER A 112 -1.81 1.39 10.92
CA SER A 112 -1.87 2.80 11.32
C SER A 112 -2.79 3.65 10.43
N ASP A 113 -3.18 4.82 10.94
CA ASP A 113 -3.94 5.83 10.19
C ASP A 113 -3.22 6.27 8.91
N VAL A 114 -1.88 6.22 8.89
CA VAL A 114 -1.09 6.51 7.68
C VAL A 114 -1.38 5.49 6.59
N VAL A 115 -1.42 4.21 6.93
CA VAL A 115 -1.74 3.13 5.99
C VAL A 115 -3.19 3.24 5.53
N TYR A 116 -4.15 3.43 6.45
CA TYR A 116 -5.55 3.63 6.07
C TYR A 116 -5.73 4.85 5.15
N GLY A 117 -5.02 5.95 5.39
CA GLY A 117 -5.03 7.13 4.53
C GLY A 117 -4.55 6.85 3.10
N ILE A 118 -3.53 5.99 2.92
CA ILE A 118 -3.06 5.55 1.61
C ILE A 118 -4.11 4.68 0.92
N VAL A 119 -4.74 3.76 1.65
CA VAL A 119 -5.78 2.88 1.12
C VAL A 119 -7.01 3.68 0.67
N CYS A 120 -7.46 4.65 1.47
CA CYS A 120 -8.53 5.58 1.08
C CYS A 120 -8.16 6.32 -0.21
N SER A 121 -6.98 6.92 -0.26
CA SER A 121 -6.51 7.66 -1.44
C SER A 121 -6.46 6.78 -2.69
N SER A 122 -5.94 5.57 -2.55
CA SER A 122 -5.85 4.59 -3.66
C SER A 122 -7.22 4.12 -4.13
N SER A 123 -8.15 3.88 -3.19
CA SER A 123 -9.53 3.46 -3.48
C SER A 123 -10.30 4.56 -4.21
N THR A 124 -10.18 5.81 -3.77
CA THR A 124 -10.76 6.97 -4.45
C THR A 124 -10.16 7.15 -5.84
N MET A 125 -8.84 7.10 -5.99
CA MET A 125 -8.20 7.23 -7.31
C MET A 125 -8.59 6.13 -8.30
N SER A 126 -8.87 4.91 -7.82
CA SER A 126 -9.24 3.77 -8.68
C SER A 126 -10.70 3.82 -9.14
N MET A 127 -11.55 4.60 -8.45
CA MET A 127 -12.97 4.79 -8.79
C MET A 127 -13.23 6.04 -9.64
N ARG A 128 -12.22 6.89 -9.82
CA ARG A 128 -12.31 8.10 -10.65
C ARG A 128 -12.30 7.74 -12.14
#